data_AF-A0A8C5S6P8-F1
#
_entry.id   AF-A0A8C5S6P8-F1
#
_cell.length_a   1.000
_cell.length_b   1.000
_cell.length_c   1.000
_cell.angle_alpha   90.00
_cell.angle_beta   90.00
_cell.angle_gamma   90.00
#
_symmetry.space_group_name_H-M   'P 1'
#
loop_
_entity.id
_entity.type
_entity.pdbx_description
1 polymer ?
#
loop_
_entity_poly.entity_id
_entity_poly.type
_entity_poly.pdbx_seq_one_letter_code
_entity_poly.pdbx_strand_id
1 'polypeptide(L)'
;MKQTTQAAAGLIEQSATPVPVAQQKPQILLIIDDPHTDWAKYFQGKKVNGEFEIRVEQAEFSELNLAAYSTAGCMVDMQVIRNGTKVVRSFKPDFVLIRQHAYSMALGEDFRSLIIGLQYGGVHSVNSLFSIYNFCSKPWVFSQLIKIVSSLGPEKFPLVEQTFFPSHKQMVSNLVSLFEWYNVLQKKLRLHKSLSCRSRVIPLHGNVHSTSFSSITFICFQAWFMIALIFPNI
;
A
#
# COMPACT_ATOMS: atom_id res chain seq x y z
N MET A 1 -6.69 -23.51 -96.83
CA MET A 1 -6.70 -22.37 -95.90
C MET A 1 -7.61 -22.71 -94.73
N LYS A 2 -7.07 -22.84 -93.52
CA LYS A 2 -7.83 -23.03 -92.27
C LYS A 2 -7.55 -21.82 -91.38
N GLN A 3 -8.58 -21.10 -90.98
CA GLN A 3 -8.54 -20.14 -89.89
C GLN A 3 -9.82 -20.32 -89.08
N THR A 4 -9.65 -20.73 -87.82
CA THR A 4 -10.69 -20.77 -86.79
C THR A 4 -10.17 -19.99 -85.58
N THR A 5 -11.02 -19.05 -85.19
CA THR A 5 -11.28 -18.29 -83.96
C THR A 5 -10.62 -18.69 -82.62
N GLN A 6 -10.40 -17.63 -81.83
CA GLN A 6 -9.90 -17.44 -80.45
C GLN A 6 -10.31 -18.43 -79.34
N ALA A 7 -9.45 -18.56 -78.32
CA ALA A 7 -9.85 -18.66 -76.90
C ALA A 7 -8.70 -18.19 -75.97
N ALA A 8 -9.07 -17.40 -74.95
CA ALA A 8 -8.19 -16.73 -73.98
C ALA A 8 -7.68 -17.67 -72.88
N ALA A 9 -6.43 -17.49 -72.46
CA ALA A 9 -5.86 -18.11 -71.26
C ALA A 9 -5.73 -17.04 -70.17
N GLY A 10 -6.36 -17.32 -69.02
CA GLY A 10 -6.50 -16.40 -67.90
C GLY A 10 -5.20 -16.06 -67.19
N LEU A 11 -5.11 -14.80 -66.77
CA LEU A 11 -4.20 -14.32 -65.74
C LEU A 11 -4.73 -14.80 -64.38
N ILE A 12 -4.00 -15.71 -63.74
CA ILE A 12 -4.23 -16.06 -62.34
C ILE A 12 -3.50 -15.02 -61.50
N GLU A 13 -4.24 -14.11 -60.86
CA GLU A 13 -3.75 -13.30 -59.75
C GLU A 13 -3.30 -14.22 -58.62
N GLN A 14 -1.99 -14.24 -58.37
CA GLN A 14 -1.43 -14.81 -57.15
C GLN A 14 -1.93 -13.98 -55.97
N SER A 15 -2.87 -14.56 -55.22
CA SER A 15 -3.28 -14.05 -53.92
C SER A 15 -2.06 -14.03 -53.00
N ALA A 16 -1.66 -12.81 -52.62
CA ALA A 16 -0.60 -12.58 -51.65
C ALA A 16 -0.97 -13.27 -50.33
N THR A 17 -0.16 -14.24 -49.92
CA THR A 17 -0.15 -14.73 -48.53
C THR A 17 0.03 -13.54 -47.59
N PRO A 18 -0.82 -13.38 -46.56
CA PRO A 18 -0.65 -12.29 -45.60
C PRO A 18 0.68 -12.50 -44.88
N VAL A 19 1.57 -11.51 -45.02
CA VAL A 19 2.79 -11.39 -44.23
C VAL A 19 2.39 -11.55 -42.75
N PRO A 20 3.06 -12.39 -41.95
CA PRO A 20 2.77 -12.46 -40.53
C PRO A 20 3.03 -11.06 -39.97
N VAL A 21 1.97 -10.39 -39.52
CA VAL A 21 2.09 -9.14 -38.77
C VAL A 21 3.05 -9.45 -37.63
N ALA A 22 4.24 -8.83 -37.66
CA ALA A 22 5.19 -8.97 -36.58
C ALA A 22 4.45 -8.61 -35.30
N GLN A 23 4.16 -9.60 -34.45
CA GLN A 23 3.47 -9.36 -33.19
C GLN A 23 4.39 -8.45 -32.38
N GLN A 24 4.04 -7.17 -32.32
CA GLN A 24 4.77 -6.19 -31.55
C GLN A 24 4.79 -6.68 -30.09
N LYS A 25 5.97 -6.65 -29.47
CA LYS A 25 6.14 -7.14 -28.10
C LYS A 25 5.17 -6.37 -27.19
N PRO A 26 4.31 -7.05 -26.42
CA PRO A 26 3.41 -6.37 -25.50
C PRO A 26 4.20 -5.68 -24.39
N GLN A 27 3.67 -4.56 -23.90
CA GLN A 27 4.20 -3.84 -22.74
C GLN A 27 3.71 -4.53 -21.48
N ILE A 28 4.64 -4.96 -20.62
CA ILE A 28 4.32 -5.70 -19.40
C ILE A 28 4.11 -4.71 -18.26
N LEU A 29 2.87 -4.64 -17.79
CA LEU A 29 2.46 -3.87 -16.61
C LEU A 29 2.37 -4.82 -15.42
N LEU A 30 3.29 -4.68 -14.46
CA LEU A 30 3.20 -5.35 -13.17
C LEU A 30 2.31 -4.53 -12.24
N ILE A 31 1.32 -5.16 -11.63
CA ILE A 31 0.44 -4.56 -10.63
C ILE A 31 0.65 -5.27 -9.30
N ILE A 32 1.10 -4.51 -8.31
CA ILE A 32 1.32 -5.00 -6.95
C ILE A 32 0.11 -4.62 -6.11
N ASP A 33 -0.84 -5.54 -6.03
CA ASP A 33 -2.12 -5.35 -5.37
C ASP A 33 -2.72 -6.71 -4.95
N ASP A 34 -3.66 -6.66 -4.01
CA ASP A 34 -4.43 -7.84 -3.60
C ASP A 34 -5.30 -8.40 -4.74
N PRO A 35 -5.60 -9.72 -4.74
CA PRO A 35 -6.36 -10.38 -5.81
C PRO A 35 -7.84 -10.00 -5.85
N HIS A 36 -8.31 -9.15 -4.92
CA HIS A 36 -9.70 -8.70 -4.86
C HIS A 36 -10.10 -7.86 -6.08
N THR A 37 -9.15 -7.12 -6.66
CA THR A 37 -9.38 -6.29 -7.84
C THR A 37 -8.76 -6.96 -9.07
N ASP A 38 -9.59 -7.34 -10.05
CA ASP A 38 -9.10 -7.87 -11.34
C ASP A 38 -8.67 -6.71 -12.25
N TRP A 39 -7.40 -6.36 -12.20
CA TRP A 39 -6.86 -5.28 -13.01
C TRP A 39 -6.74 -5.62 -14.49
N ALA A 40 -6.60 -6.91 -14.84
CA ALA A 40 -6.51 -7.33 -16.24
C ALA A 40 -7.78 -6.93 -17.01
N LYS A 41 -8.95 -7.02 -16.36
CA LYS A 41 -10.22 -6.54 -16.91
C LYS A 41 -10.23 -5.04 -17.22
N TYR A 42 -9.64 -4.20 -16.38
CA TYR A 42 -9.63 -2.75 -16.59
C TYR A 42 -8.67 -2.31 -17.72
N PHE A 43 -7.60 -3.08 -17.93
CA PHE A 43 -6.64 -2.84 -19.00
C PHE A 43 -6.94 -3.62 -20.29
N GLN A 44 -8.00 -4.43 -20.31
CA GLN A 44 -8.39 -5.21 -21.48
C GLN A 44 -8.67 -4.31 -22.69
N GLY A 45 -8.02 -4.60 -23.81
CA GLY A 45 -8.14 -3.83 -25.05
C GLY A 45 -7.49 -2.44 -25.01
N LYS A 46 -6.86 -2.04 -23.89
CA LYS A 46 -6.07 -0.82 -23.82
C LYS A 46 -4.72 -1.04 -24.52
N LYS A 47 -4.28 -0.01 -25.24
CA LYS A 47 -3.02 -0.02 -25.97
C LYS A 47 -2.21 1.24 -25.68
N VAL A 48 -0.90 1.10 -25.57
CA VAL A 48 0.03 2.22 -25.50
C VAL A 48 0.24 2.77 -26.91
N ASN A 49 0.05 4.07 -27.09
CA ASN A 49 0.12 4.75 -28.39
C ASN A 49 -0.78 4.15 -29.50
N GLY A 50 -1.81 3.40 -29.12
CA GLY A 50 -2.70 2.69 -30.06
C GLY A 50 -2.11 1.43 -30.70
N GLU A 51 -0.83 1.13 -30.47
CA GLU A 51 -0.08 0.06 -31.14
C GLU A 51 0.23 -1.10 -30.20
N PHE A 52 0.83 -0.83 -29.05
CA PHE A 52 1.33 -1.86 -28.14
C PHE A 52 0.26 -2.33 -27.16
N GLU A 53 -0.03 -3.63 -27.17
CA GLU A 53 -0.92 -4.24 -26.19
C GLU A 53 -0.31 -4.22 -24.79
N ILE A 54 -1.15 -4.02 -23.77
CA ILE A 54 -0.75 -4.07 -22.36
C ILE A 54 -1.00 -5.48 -21.83
N ARG A 55 0.08 -6.18 -21.46
CA ARG A 55 -0.01 -7.44 -20.72
C ARG A 55 0.06 -7.14 -19.23
N VAL A 56 -1.01 -7.43 -18.52
CA VAL A 56 -1.07 -7.28 -17.05
C VAL A 56 -0.55 -8.55 -16.38
N GLU A 57 0.39 -8.38 -15.46
CA GLU A 57 0.77 -9.40 -14.48
C GLU A 57 0.47 -8.83 -13.08
N GLN A 58 -0.29 -9.56 -12.27
CA GLN A 58 -0.74 -9.12 -10.95
C GLN A 58 -0.27 -10.11 -9.89
N ALA A 59 0.27 -9.61 -8.79
CA ALA A 59 0.70 -10.38 -7.63
C ALA A 59 0.85 -9.49 -6.39
N GLU A 60 0.83 -10.10 -5.20
CA GLU A 60 1.15 -9.41 -3.96
C GLU A 60 2.67 -9.33 -3.74
N PHE A 61 3.13 -8.37 -2.91
CA PHE A 61 4.55 -8.27 -2.57
C PHE A 61 5.14 -9.57 -2.00
N SER A 62 4.35 -10.34 -1.23
CA SER A 62 4.76 -11.61 -0.65
C SER A 62 5.03 -12.71 -1.67
N GLU A 63 4.50 -12.57 -2.89
CA GLU A 63 4.64 -13.54 -3.98
C GLU A 63 5.75 -13.18 -4.95
N LEU A 64 6.39 -12.02 -4.74
CA LEU A 64 7.40 -11.47 -5.64
C LEU A 64 8.80 -11.60 -5.07
N ASN A 65 9.73 -11.86 -5.97
CA ASN A 65 11.15 -11.65 -5.77
C ASN A 65 11.72 -10.98 -7.02
N LEU A 66 12.94 -10.46 -6.96
CA LEU A 66 13.56 -9.86 -8.12
C LEU A 66 15.08 -10.01 -8.10
N ALA A 67 15.66 -9.97 -9.29
CA ALA A 67 17.07 -9.77 -9.53
C ALA A 67 17.25 -8.56 -10.45
N ALA A 68 17.93 -7.53 -9.96
CA ALA A 68 18.19 -6.32 -10.72
C ALA A 68 19.67 -6.25 -11.14
N TYR A 69 19.89 -5.94 -12.41
CA TYR A 69 21.21 -5.84 -13.01
C TYR A 69 21.41 -4.41 -13.55
N SER A 70 22.60 -3.86 -13.36
CA SER A 70 22.93 -2.49 -13.77
C SER A 70 22.79 -2.25 -15.28
N THR A 71 22.99 -3.28 -16.11
CA THR A 71 22.93 -3.18 -17.58
C THR A 71 21.71 -3.84 -18.20
N ALA A 72 21.20 -4.92 -17.59
CA ALA A 72 20.10 -5.71 -18.14
C ALA A 72 18.70 -5.34 -17.60
N GLY A 73 18.63 -4.46 -16.59
CA GLY A 73 17.39 -4.03 -15.94
C GLY A 73 16.92 -4.99 -14.85
N CYS A 74 15.63 -4.91 -14.50
CA CYS A 74 15.01 -5.73 -13.45
C CYS A 74 14.35 -6.99 -14.03
N MET A 75 14.67 -8.15 -13.48
CA MET A 75 13.93 -9.40 -13.68
C MET A 75 13.11 -9.68 -12.42
N VAL A 76 11.80 -9.85 -12.58
CA VAL A 76 10.88 -10.14 -11.47
C VAL A 76 10.45 -11.59 -11.56
N ASP A 77 10.59 -12.29 -10.44
CA ASP A 77 10.16 -13.66 -10.23
C ASP A 77 8.85 -13.65 -9.45
N MET A 78 7.79 -14.19 -10.05
CA MET A 78 6.48 -14.30 -9.44
C MET A 78 6.20 -15.76 -9.08
N GLN A 79 5.93 -16.02 -7.81
CA GLN A 79 5.50 -17.32 -7.32
C GLN A 79 3.99 -17.46 -7.47
N VAL A 80 3.56 -18.47 -8.23
CA VAL A 80 2.14 -18.79 -8.42
C VAL A 80 1.89 -20.23 -8.00
N ILE A 81 0.84 -20.47 -7.22
CA ILE A 81 0.43 -21.83 -6.84
C ILE A 81 -0.54 -22.36 -7.91
N ARG A 82 -0.14 -23.40 -8.65
CA ARG A 82 -0.99 -24.09 -9.62
C ARG A 82 -1.17 -25.55 -9.18
N ASN A 83 -2.41 -25.97 -8.95
CA ASN A 83 -2.74 -27.34 -8.54
C ASN A 83 -1.93 -27.82 -7.33
N GLY A 84 -1.73 -26.96 -6.33
CA GLY A 84 -0.94 -27.25 -5.13
C GLY A 84 0.59 -27.24 -5.33
N THR A 85 1.08 -27.06 -6.56
CA THR A 85 2.51 -26.94 -6.85
C THR A 85 2.91 -25.47 -6.98
N LYS A 86 3.97 -25.07 -6.26
CA LYS A 86 4.57 -23.74 -6.40
C LYS A 86 5.38 -23.67 -7.69
N VAL A 87 4.95 -22.83 -8.63
CA VAL A 87 5.64 -22.58 -9.89
C VAL A 87 6.12 -21.13 -9.89
N VAL A 88 7.40 -20.92 -10.19
CA VAL A 88 7.97 -19.59 -10.34
C VAL A 88 7.99 -19.23 -11.83
N ARG A 89 7.50 -18.04 -12.16
CA ARG A 89 7.59 -17.48 -13.52
C ARG A 89 8.34 -16.16 -13.46
N SER A 90 9.34 -16.02 -14.32
CA SER A 90 10.16 -14.81 -14.41
C SER A 90 9.74 -13.96 -15.61
N PHE A 91 9.69 -12.66 -15.45
CA PHE A 91 9.44 -11.70 -16.53
C PHE A 91 10.15 -10.36 -16.24
N LYS A 92 10.24 -9.53 -17.27
CA LYS A 92 10.82 -8.17 -17.17
C LYS A 92 9.68 -7.15 -17.30
N PRO A 93 9.27 -6.48 -16.20
CA PRO A 93 8.23 -5.46 -16.27
C PRO A 93 8.76 -4.21 -16.98
N ASP A 94 7.92 -3.60 -17.81
CA ASP A 94 8.20 -2.29 -18.42
C ASP A 94 7.68 -1.14 -17.53
N PHE A 95 6.62 -1.40 -16.77
CA PHE A 95 6.02 -0.46 -15.82
C PHE A 95 5.44 -1.17 -14.60
N VAL A 96 5.39 -0.48 -13.45
CA VAL A 96 4.82 -1.01 -12.19
C VAL A 96 3.77 -0.08 -11.60
N LEU A 97 2.61 -0.62 -11.27
CA LEU A 97 1.60 0.07 -10.45
C LEU A 97 1.63 -0.53 -9.05
N ILE A 98 1.91 0.28 -8.03
CA ILE A 98 1.99 -0.18 -6.64
C ILE A 98 0.78 0.32 -5.86
N ARG A 99 -0.03 -0.62 -5.38
CA ARG A 99 -1.26 -0.37 -4.61
C ARG A 99 -1.17 -0.88 -3.18
N GLN A 100 -0.33 -1.89 -2.94
CA GLN A 100 -0.05 -2.43 -1.61
C GLN A 100 0.97 -1.58 -0.83
N HIS A 101 0.93 -1.66 0.50
CA HIS A 101 1.93 -1.03 1.36
C HIS A 101 3.28 -1.75 1.27
N ALA A 102 4.35 -1.02 0.94
CA ALA A 102 5.70 -1.57 0.83
C ALA A 102 6.37 -1.86 2.18
N TYR A 103 5.84 -1.32 3.28
CA TYR A 103 6.38 -1.52 4.62
C TYR A 103 5.28 -1.47 5.67
N SER A 104 5.30 -2.45 6.57
CA SER A 104 4.47 -2.54 7.76
C SER A 104 5.33 -3.09 8.91
N MET A 105 4.96 -2.74 10.14
CA MET A 105 5.66 -3.24 11.35
C MET A 105 5.17 -4.65 11.75
N ALA A 106 4.19 -5.21 11.03
CA ALA A 106 3.79 -6.59 11.23
C ALA A 106 4.90 -7.54 10.76
N LEU A 107 4.96 -8.72 11.40
CA LEU A 107 5.99 -9.70 11.11
C LEU A 107 5.90 -10.16 9.64
N GLY A 108 6.99 -9.99 8.89
CA GLY A 108 7.10 -10.48 7.51
C GLY A 108 6.63 -9.50 6.43
N GLU A 109 6.22 -8.28 6.77
CA GLU A 109 5.73 -7.27 5.82
C GLU A 109 6.74 -6.15 5.54
N ASP A 110 8.02 -6.51 5.33
CA ASP A 110 9.08 -5.58 4.93
C ASP A 110 9.52 -5.83 3.49
N PHE A 111 8.96 -5.05 2.57
CA PHE A 111 9.20 -5.16 1.12
C PHE A 111 10.05 -4.01 0.58
N ARG A 112 10.73 -3.26 1.45
CA ARG A 112 11.58 -2.12 1.05
C ARG A 112 12.71 -2.55 0.11
N SER A 113 13.23 -3.76 0.28
CA SER A 113 14.24 -4.36 -0.60
C SER A 113 13.74 -4.51 -2.04
N LEU A 114 12.47 -4.88 -2.24
CA LEU A 114 11.86 -4.98 -3.57
C LEU A 114 11.74 -3.60 -4.23
N ILE A 115 11.35 -2.57 -3.48
CA ILE A 115 11.30 -1.19 -4.00
C ILE A 115 12.69 -0.72 -4.44
N ILE A 116 13.71 -0.98 -3.64
CA ILE A 116 15.11 -0.68 -3.98
C ILE A 116 15.52 -1.42 -5.26
N GLY A 117 15.17 -2.70 -5.36
CA GLY A 117 15.48 -3.51 -6.54
C GLY A 117 14.82 -3.02 -7.83
N LEU A 118 13.54 -2.64 -7.76
CA LEU A 118 12.84 -2.01 -8.88
C LEU A 118 13.50 -0.69 -9.31
N GLN A 119 13.93 0.13 -8.34
CA GLN A 119 14.60 1.40 -8.59
C GLN A 119 15.98 1.18 -9.20
N TYR A 120 16.73 0.19 -8.69
CA TYR A 120 18.05 -0.19 -9.17
C TYR A 120 17.99 -0.70 -10.62
N GLY A 121 16.96 -1.48 -10.95
CA GLY A 121 16.72 -1.97 -12.30
C GLY A 121 16.08 -0.96 -13.25
N GLY A 122 15.86 0.29 -12.81
CA GLY A 122 15.38 1.39 -13.64
C GLY A 122 13.92 1.26 -14.09
N VAL A 123 13.07 0.56 -13.31
CA VAL A 123 11.67 0.35 -13.67
C VAL A 123 10.83 1.57 -13.29
N HIS A 124 9.98 2.02 -14.22
CA HIS A 124 9.07 3.15 -13.98
C HIS A 124 7.85 2.71 -13.17
N SER A 125 7.35 3.58 -12.29
CA SER A 125 6.20 3.25 -11.45
C SER A 125 5.25 4.40 -11.15
N VAL A 126 4.03 4.03 -10.75
CA VAL A 126 3.04 4.93 -10.13
C VAL A 126 2.64 4.40 -8.75
N ASN A 127 2.73 5.18 -7.67
CA ASN A 127 3.51 6.43 -7.54
C ASN A 127 5.02 6.18 -7.80
N SER A 128 5.85 7.23 -7.86
CA SER A 128 7.29 7.04 -8.08
C SER A 128 7.91 6.19 -6.98
N LEU A 129 8.81 5.26 -7.33
CA LEU A 129 9.51 4.41 -6.36
C LEU A 129 10.21 5.23 -5.26
N PHE A 130 10.75 6.40 -5.62
CA PHE A 130 11.33 7.35 -4.67
C PHE A 130 10.30 7.81 -3.62
N SER A 131 9.10 8.20 -4.04
CA SER A 131 8.03 8.58 -3.09
C SER A 131 7.62 7.39 -2.22
N ILE A 132 7.43 6.21 -2.80
CA ILE A 132 7.02 5.00 -2.09
C ILE A 132 8.03 4.63 -1.00
N TYR A 133 9.33 4.68 -1.33
CA TYR A 133 10.39 4.43 -0.37
C TYR A 133 10.35 5.43 0.80
N ASN A 134 10.18 6.72 0.52
CA ASN A 134 10.04 7.75 1.55
C ASN A 134 8.74 7.60 2.38
N PHE A 135 7.69 7.03 1.79
CA PHE A 135 6.41 6.80 2.47
C PHE A 135 6.43 5.62 3.46
N CYS A 136 7.49 4.81 3.47
CA CYS A 136 7.63 3.70 4.41
C CYS A 136 7.69 4.15 5.89
N SER A 137 8.03 5.42 6.16
CA SER A 137 8.06 5.98 7.52
C SER A 137 6.99 7.05 7.70
N LYS A 138 5.90 6.73 8.43
CA LYS A 138 4.83 7.70 8.73
C LYS A 138 5.34 9.00 9.36
N PRO A 139 6.27 8.99 10.36
CA PRO A 139 6.81 10.23 10.93
C PRO A 139 7.63 11.05 9.92
N TRP A 140 8.31 10.39 8.97
CA TRP A 140 9.05 11.05 7.91
C TRP A 140 8.11 11.81 6.98
N VAL A 141 7.01 11.19 6.54
CA VAL A 141 5.97 11.85 5.74
C VAL A 141 5.34 13.01 6.52
N PHE A 142 5.06 12.80 7.81
CA PHE A 142 4.50 13.85 8.67
C PHE A 142 5.41 15.09 8.77
N SER A 143 6.73 14.92 8.75
CA SER A 143 7.67 16.05 8.71
C SER A 143 7.50 16.96 7.48
N GLN A 144 7.07 16.40 6.34
CA GLN A 144 6.77 17.20 5.15
C GLN A 144 5.47 17.99 5.33
N LEU A 145 4.48 17.44 6.05
CA LEU A 145 3.26 18.17 6.41
C LEU A 145 3.57 19.36 7.34
N ILE A 146 4.48 19.18 8.30
CA ILE A 146 4.94 20.28 9.16
C ILE A 146 5.54 21.42 8.33
N LYS A 147 6.36 21.11 7.31
CA LYS A 147 6.90 22.14 6.41
C LYS A 147 5.80 22.91 5.69
N ILE A 148 4.76 22.22 5.23
CA ILE A 148 3.60 22.84 4.57
C ILE A 148 2.87 23.79 5.53
N VAL A 149 2.64 23.37 6.79
CA VAL A 149 2.06 24.25 7.82
C VAL A 149 2.92 25.49 8.02
N SER A 150 4.23 25.33 8.13
CA SER A 150 5.15 26.46 8.32
C SER A 150 5.14 27.44 7.15
N SER A 151 4.86 26.98 5.93
CA SER A 151 4.77 27.83 4.73
C SER A 151 3.39 28.48 4.54
N LEU A 152 2.30 27.76 4.82
CA LEU A 152 0.93 28.23 4.54
C LEU A 152 0.23 28.87 5.75
N GLY A 153 0.73 28.58 6.95
CA GLY A 153 0.10 28.93 8.21
C GLY A 153 -0.98 27.92 8.65
N PRO A 154 -1.23 27.79 9.96
CA PRO A 154 -2.16 26.82 10.53
C PRO A 154 -3.63 27.10 10.17
N GLU A 155 -3.96 28.34 9.78
CA GLU A 155 -5.32 28.70 9.36
C GLU A 155 -5.72 28.05 8.04
N LYS A 156 -4.77 27.90 7.11
CA LYS A 156 -5.02 27.31 5.77
C LYS A 156 -4.80 25.81 5.76
N PHE A 157 -3.90 25.32 6.60
CA PHE A 157 -3.57 23.91 6.70
C PHE A 157 -3.50 23.50 8.19
N PRO A 158 -4.67 23.21 8.82
CA PRO A 158 -4.74 22.88 10.23
C PRO A 158 -4.24 21.45 10.47
N LEU A 159 -2.95 21.32 10.71
CA LEU A 159 -2.32 20.04 11.05
C LEU A 159 -2.48 19.74 12.54
N VAL A 160 -2.84 18.50 12.86
CA VAL A 160 -2.92 18.02 14.25
C VAL A 160 -1.54 18.08 14.90
N GLU A 161 -1.45 18.66 16.09
CA GLU A 161 -0.21 18.66 16.87
C GLU A 161 0.15 17.22 17.28
N GLN A 162 1.33 16.77 16.89
CA GLN A 162 1.87 15.46 17.25
C GLN A 162 3.32 15.61 17.70
N THR A 163 3.71 14.80 18.69
CA THR A 163 5.09 14.74 19.19
C THR A 163 5.75 13.46 18.74
N PHE A 164 6.88 13.56 18.04
CA PHE A 164 7.67 12.41 17.65
C PHE A 164 8.73 12.08 18.71
N PHE A 165 8.79 10.81 19.11
CA PHE A 165 9.82 10.29 20.01
C PHE A 165 10.68 9.25 19.27
N PRO A 166 12.00 9.46 19.13
CA PRO A 166 12.88 8.48 18.48
C PRO A 166 12.96 7.15 19.24
N SER A 167 12.73 7.17 20.56
CA SER A 167 12.81 6.01 21.44
C SER A 167 11.91 6.20 22.66
N HIS A 168 11.47 5.09 23.26
CA HIS A 168 10.68 5.07 24.49
C HIS A 168 11.33 5.83 25.65
N LYS A 169 12.66 5.94 25.69
CA LYS A 169 13.40 6.66 26.74
C LYS A 169 12.96 8.11 26.89
N GLN A 170 12.64 8.77 25.77
CA GLN A 170 12.24 10.18 25.74
C GLN A 170 10.75 10.38 26.05
N MET A 171 9.96 9.31 26.03
CA MET A 171 8.54 9.39 26.38
C MET A 171 8.36 9.60 27.89
N VAL A 172 9.25 9.05 28.72
CA VAL A 172 9.13 9.06 30.18
C VAL A 172 9.48 10.42 30.80
N SER A 173 10.45 11.15 30.23
CA SER A 173 10.78 12.52 30.65
C SER A 173 9.64 13.50 30.38
N ASN A 174 8.86 13.29 29.32
CA ASN A 174 7.67 14.07 28.98
C ASN A 174 6.38 13.54 29.63
N LEU A 175 6.41 12.43 30.38
CA LEU A 175 5.22 11.99 31.13
C LEU A 175 4.84 12.98 32.25
N VAL A 176 5.77 13.83 32.69
CA VAL A 176 5.48 14.96 33.59
C VAL A 176 4.49 15.93 32.93
N SER A 177 4.65 16.24 31.63
CA SER A 177 3.71 17.11 30.90
C SER A 177 2.45 16.37 30.42
N LEU A 178 2.49 15.05 30.16
CA LEU A 178 1.28 14.25 29.94
C LEU A 178 0.42 14.09 31.21
N PHE A 179 1.03 14.10 32.40
CA PHE A 179 0.29 14.15 33.67
C PHE A 179 -0.42 15.50 33.82
N GLU A 180 0.22 16.61 33.44
CA GLU A 180 -0.43 17.93 33.37
C GLU A 180 -1.56 17.96 32.33
N TRP A 181 -1.36 17.38 31.15
CA TRP A 181 -2.39 17.31 30.11
C TRP A 181 -3.55 16.40 30.49
N TYR A 182 -3.28 15.25 31.13
CA TYR A 182 -4.29 14.40 31.76
C TYR A 182 -5.06 15.16 32.84
N ASN A 183 -4.39 15.95 33.67
CA ASN A 183 -5.04 16.80 34.68
C ASN A 183 -5.91 17.91 34.04
N VAL A 184 -5.49 18.47 32.91
CA VAL A 184 -6.27 19.44 32.12
C VAL A 184 -7.50 18.76 31.48
N LEU A 185 -7.33 17.60 30.86
CA LEU A 185 -8.42 16.78 30.31
C LEU A 185 -9.41 16.36 31.40
N GLN A 186 -8.92 15.91 32.56
CA GLN A 186 -9.74 15.56 33.72
C GLN A 186 -10.52 16.77 34.26
N LYS A 187 -9.91 17.97 34.31
CA LYS A 187 -10.61 19.21 34.67
C LYS A 187 -11.71 19.56 33.64
N LYS A 188 -11.43 19.42 32.34
CA LYS A 188 -12.40 19.66 31.26
C LYS A 188 -13.55 18.65 31.28
N LEU A 189 -13.27 17.37 31.54
CA LEU A 189 -14.28 16.31 31.71
C LEU A 189 -15.11 16.50 33.00
N ARG A 190 -14.52 16.95 34.11
CA ARG A 190 -15.25 17.27 35.35
C ARG A 190 -16.20 18.45 35.17
N LEU A 191 -15.83 19.47 34.40
CA LEU A 191 -16.74 20.56 34.03
C LEU A 191 -17.93 20.06 33.20
N HIS A 192 -17.71 19.11 32.29
CA HIS A 192 -18.80 18.52 31.48
C HIS A 192 -19.73 17.60 32.30
N LYS A 193 -19.22 16.97 33.38
CA LYS A 193 -20.03 16.19 34.34
C LYS A 193 -20.75 17.05 35.39
N SER A 194 -20.32 18.30 35.63
CA SER A 194 -21.03 19.23 36.51
C SER A 194 -22.30 19.83 35.87
N LEU A 195 -22.46 19.72 34.55
CA LEU A 195 -23.59 20.25 33.79
C LEU A 195 -24.58 19.17 33.31
N SER A 196 -24.44 17.91 33.73
CA SER A 196 -25.38 16.84 33.37
C SER A 196 -25.79 16.01 34.59
N CYS A 197 -27.02 16.27 35.03
CA CYS A 197 -27.95 15.35 35.69
C CYS A 197 -27.47 14.49 36.87
N ARG A 198 -27.86 14.98 38.05
CA ARG A 198 -28.64 14.25 39.07
C ARG A 198 -29.45 13.08 38.47
N SER A 199 -29.08 11.83 38.73
CA SER A 199 -30.02 10.71 38.95
C SER A 199 -29.35 9.41 39.40
N ARG A 200 -29.78 8.96 40.58
CA ARG A 200 -29.94 7.59 41.12
C ARG A 200 -28.76 6.61 41.07
N VAL A 201 -28.21 6.39 42.26
CA VAL A 201 -27.39 5.25 42.68
C VAL A 201 -28.28 4.02 42.92
N ILE A 202 -27.85 2.85 42.45
CA ILE A 202 -28.28 1.53 42.95
C ILE A 202 -26.99 0.76 43.29
N PRO A 203 -26.81 0.23 44.52
CA PRO A 203 -25.60 -0.52 44.88
C PRO A 203 -25.82 -2.01 44.65
N LEU A 204 -24.82 -2.70 44.09
CA LEU A 204 -24.66 -4.14 44.24
C LEU A 204 -23.34 -4.43 44.96
N HIS A 205 -23.48 -5.08 46.11
CA HIS A 205 -22.42 -5.60 46.96
C HIS A 205 -21.63 -6.71 46.24
N GLY A 206 -20.31 -6.72 46.42
CA GLY A 206 -19.45 -7.83 46.03
C GLY A 206 -18.03 -7.65 46.58
N ASN A 207 -17.66 -8.52 47.52
CA ASN A 207 -16.47 -8.48 48.37
C ASN A 207 -15.13 -8.42 47.62
N VAL A 208 -14.22 -7.62 48.18
CA VAL A 208 -12.81 -7.50 47.81
C VAL A 208 -12.00 -8.56 48.56
N HIS A 209 -11.24 -9.39 47.84
CA HIS A 209 -10.09 -10.08 48.40
C HIS A 209 -8.82 -9.62 47.67
N SER A 210 -7.84 -9.20 48.47
CA SER A 210 -6.57 -8.63 48.07
C SER A 210 -5.62 -9.67 47.48
N THR A 211 -5.06 -9.40 46.31
CA THR A 211 -3.77 -9.97 45.89
C THR A 211 -2.98 -8.91 45.12
N SER A 212 -1.79 -8.60 45.64
CA SER A 212 -0.68 -7.82 45.08
C SER A 212 -0.78 -7.47 43.58
N PHE A 213 -1.06 -6.20 43.28
CA PHE A 213 -1.02 -5.65 41.91
C PHE A 213 0.41 -5.32 41.51
N SER A 214 0.95 -6.08 40.56
CA SER A 214 2.20 -5.74 39.88
C SER A 214 1.95 -4.59 38.89
N SER A 215 2.92 -3.69 38.71
CA SER A 215 2.79 -2.46 37.91
C SER A 215 2.37 -2.68 36.45
N ILE A 216 2.43 -3.91 35.94
CA ILE A 216 2.00 -4.30 34.60
C ILE A 216 0.47 -4.42 34.51
N THR A 217 -0.21 -4.89 35.56
CA THR A 217 -1.68 -4.97 35.56
C THR A 217 -2.32 -3.59 35.59
N PHE A 218 -1.67 -2.59 36.19
CA PHE A 218 -2.17 -1.22 36.26
C PHE A 218 -2.13 -0.51 34.89
N ILE A 219 -1.07 -0.74 34.11
CA ILE A 219 -0.91 -0.19 32.76
C ILE A 219 -1.90 -0.87 31.80
N CYS A 220 -2.08 -2.19 31.91
CA CYS A 220 -3.09 -2.91 31.13
C CYS A 220 -4.52 -2.47 31.48
N PHE A 221 -4.81 -2.21 32.76
CA PHE A 221 -6.12 -1.71 33.18
C PHE A 221 -6.38 -0.28 32.69
N GLN A 222 -5.37 0.60 32.70
CA GLN A 222 -5.51 1.96 32.14
C GLN A 222 -5.64 1.96 30.62
N ALA A 223 -4.92 1.08 29.91
CA ALA A 223 -5.06 0.94 28.47
C ALA A 223 -6.43 0.37 28.09
N TRP A 224 -6.94 -0.62 28.84
CA TRP A 224 -8.27 -1.18 28.63
C TRP A 224 -9.38 -0.18 28.95
N PHE A 225 -9.24 0.60 30.01
CA PHE A 225 -10.20 1.66 30.37
C PHE A 225 -10.20 2.82 29.37
N MET A 226 -9.04 3.14 28.76
CA MET A 226 -8.95 4.10 27.64
C MET A 226 -9.64 3.57 26.39
N ILE A 227 -9.48 2.28 26.04
CA ILE A 227 -10.14 1.68 24.87
C ILE A 227 -11.67 1.64 25.07
N ALA A 228 -12.12 1.27 26.27
CA ALA A 228 -13.55 1.22 26.62
C ALA A 228 -14.23 2.60 26.65
N LEU A 229 -13.48 3.68 26.88
CA LEU A 229 -14.00 5.05 26.84
C LEU A 229 -14.00 5.67 25.43
N ILE A 230 -13.17 5.16 24.52
CA ILE A 230 -13.06 5.66 23.14
C ILE A 230 -14.08 4.97 22.22
N PHE A 231 -14.48 3.72 22.51
CA PHE A 231 -15.45 2.97 21.71
C PHE A 231 -16.59 2.41 22.59
N PRO A 232 -17.66 3.18 22.88
CA PRO A 232 -18.76 2.71 23.72
C PRO A 232 -19.76 1.78 22.99
N ASN A 233 -19.57 1.48 21.69
CA ASN A 233 -20.45 0.62 20.90
C ASN A 233 -19.67 -0.30 19.93
N ILE A 234 -18.75 -1.09 20.48
CA ILE A 234 -18.35 -2.40 19.93
C ILE A 234 -18.42 -3.40 21.09
#